data_AF-A0A9P7WZM1-F1
#
_entry.id   AF-A0A9P7WZM1-F1
#
_cell.length_a   1.000
_cell.length_b   1.000
_cell.length_c   1.000
_cell.angle_alpha   90.00
_cell.angle_beta   90.00
_cell.angle_gamma   90.00
#
_symmetry.space_group_name_H-M   'P 1'
#
loop_
_entity.id
_entity.type
_entity.pdbx_description
1 polymer ?
#
loop_
_entity_poly.entity_id
_entity_poly.type
_entity_poly.pdbx_seq_one_letter_code
_entity_poly.pdbx_strand_id
1 'polypeptide(L)' 'MSSSPTQATQVALAERPVDNITPSTFKVEKVPIESNLKPGHALVRVDYVSIDPGMRAWLQEH' A
#
# COMPACT_ATOMS: atom_id res chain seq x y z
N MET A 1 -26.76 8.39 -3.56
CA MET A 1 -25.68 7.53 -3.01
C MET A 1 -24.49 7.69 -3.93
N SER A 2 -23.31 8.02 -3.41
CA SER A 2 -22.08 8.10 -4.22
C SER A 2 -21.65 6.68 -4.60
N SER A 3 -21.23 6.44 -5.83
CA SER A 3 -20.71 5.15 -6.26
C SER A 3 -19.41 4.81 -5.53
N SER A 4 -19.21 3.53 -5.21
CA SER A 4 -17.93 3.07 -4.65
C SER A 4 -16.81 3.22 -5.68
N PRO A 5 -15.60 3.64 -5.26
CA PRO A 5 -14.46 3.70 -6.16
C PRO A 5 -14.10 2.31 -6.69
N THR A 6 -13.65 2.23 -7.94
CA THR A 6 -13.23 0.99 -8.61
C THR A 6 -11.71 0.84 -8.70
N GLN A 7 -10.98 1.88 -8.29
CA GLN A 7 -9.52 1.90 -8.24
C GLN A 7 -9.04 2.50 -6.92
N ALA A 8 -7.88 2.04 -6.46
CA ALA A 8 -7.16 2.58 -5.32
C ALA A 8 -5.73 2.96 -5.74
N THR A 9 -5.17 3.99 -5.11
CA THR A 9 -3.74 4.27 -5.22
C THR A 9 -2.99 3.34 -4.26
N GLN A 10 -1.98 2.65 -4.77
CA GLN A 10 -1.07 1.82 -3.99
C GLN A 10 0.33 2.44 -4.02
N VAL A 11 0.99 2.47 -2.86
CA VAL A 11 2.42 2.76 -2.72
C VAL A 11 3.10 1.44 -2.39
N ALA A 12 3.74 0.84 -3.39
CA ALA A 12 4.35 -0.49 -3.29
C ALA A 12 5.88 -0.38 -3.24
N LEU A 13 6.52 -1.30 -2.52
CA LEU A 13 7.97 -1.42 -2.50
C LEU A 13 8.47 -1.83 -3.89
N ALA A 14 9.28 -0.98 -4.52
CA ALA A 14 9.83 -1.22 -5.85
C ALA A 14 11.24 -1.83 -5.77
N GLU A 15 12.06 -1.34 -4.84
CA GLU A 15 13.41 -1.84 -4.58
C GLU A 15 13.74 -1.72 -3.09
N ARG A 16 14.60 -2.61 -2.59
CA ARG A 16 15.01 -2.59 -1.18
C ARG A 16 16.13 -1.57 -0.98
N PRO A 17 15.95 -0.54 -0.16
CA PRO A 17 16.98 0.47 0.05
C PRO A 17 18.06 -0.08 0.99
N VAL A 18 19.32 -0.01 0.56
CA VAL A 18 20.48 -0.34 1.39
C VAL A 18 20.70 0.74 2.44
N ASP A 19 20.75 2.01 2.01
CA ASP A 19 20.96 3.16 2.89
C ASP A 19 19.68 4.00 3.02
N ASN A 20 19.62 5.15 2.35
CA ASN A 20 18.51 6.08 2.39
C ASN A 20 17.34 5.59 1.52
N ILE A 21 16.13 5.94 1.94
CA ILE A 21 14.94 5.84 1.09
C ILE A 21 15.01 6.95 0.04
N THR A 22 14.92 6.57 -1.22
CA THR A 22 14.94 7.46 -2.38
C THR A 22 13.58 7.45 -3.08
N PRO A 23 13.31 8.37 -4.02
CA PRO A 23 12.08 8.32 -4.83
C PRO A 23 11.89 7.02 -5.62
N SER A 24 12.96 6.27 -5.90
CA SER A 24 12.89 4.97 -6.60
C SER A 24 12.53 3.80 -5.68
N THR A 25 12.65 3.96 -4.36
CA THR A 25 12.35 2.90 -3.37
C THR A 25 10.90 2.43 -3.47
N PHE A 26 9.97 3.34 -3.75
CA PHE A 26 8.55 3.03 -3.87
C PHE A 26 8.02 3.38 -5.25
N LYS A 27 7.12 2.54 -5.75
CA LYS A 27 6.31 2.84 -6.92
C LYS A 27 4.91 3.23 -6.47
N VAL A 28 4.36 4.27 -7.10
CA VAL A 28 2.97 4.67 -6.92
C VAL A 28 2.17 4.28 -8.15
N GLU A 29 1.09 3.52 -7.96
CA GLU A 29 0.24 3.07 -9.06
C GLU A 29 -1.24 3.06 -8.69
N LYS A 30 -2.10 3.11 -9.71
CA LYS A 30 -3.55 2.89 -9.54
C LYS A 30 -3.86 1.43 -9.84
N VAL A 31 -4.43 0.73 -8.87
CA VAL A 31 -4.83 -0.67 -8.98
C VAL A 31 -6.35 -0.81 -8.92
N PRO A 32 -6.94 -1.80 -9.60
CA PRO A 32 -8.36 -2.08 -9.45
C PRO A 32 -8.67 -2.54 -8.02
N ILE A 33 -9.83 -2.13 -7.50
CA ILE A 33 -10.34 -2.65 -6.22
C ILE A 33 -11.05 -3.98 -6.51
N GLU A 34 -10.64 -5.03 -5.81
CA GLU A 34 -11.28 -6.36 -5.88
C GLU A 34 -12.75 -6.27 -5.46
N SER A 35 -13.65 -6.68 -6.36
CA SER A 35 -15.09 -6.65 -6.11
C SER A 35 -15.59 -7.88 -5.33
N ASN A 36 -14.85 -8.99 -5.36
CA ASN A 36 -15.23 -10.25 -4.72
C ASN A 36 -14.35 -10.53 -3.50
N LEU A 37 -14.82 -10.11 -2.33
CA LEU A 37 -14.15 -10.43 -1.06
C LEU A 37 -14.37 -11.90 -0.67
N LYS A 38 -13.32 -12.55 -0.16
CA LYS A 38 -13.42 -13.89 0.42
C LYS A 38 -14.10 -13.84 1.80
N PRO A 39 -14.75 -14.93 2.25
CA PRO A 39 -15.29 -15.00 3.62
C PRO A 39 -14.23 -14.63 4.66
N GLY A 40 -14.57 -13.74 5.59
CA GLY A 40 -13.66 -13.22 6.62
C GLY A 40 -12.80 -12.00 6.21
N HIS A 41 -12.91 -11.52 4.96
CA HIS A 41 -12.24 -10.30 4.52
C HIS A 41 -13.18 -9.09 4.59
N ALA A 42 -12.61 -7.89 4.74
CA ALA A 42 -13.32 -6.61 4.68
C ALA A 42 -12.63 -5.65 3.71
N LEU A 43 -13.42 -4.85 3.00
CA LEU A 43 -12.93 -3.71 2.22
C LEU A 43 -13.00 -2.46 3.08
N VAL A 44 -11.87 -1.75 3.21
CA VAL A 44 -11.74 -0.57 4.07
C VAL A 44 -11.22 0.60 3.26
N ARG A 45 -11.83 1.78 3.43
CA ARG A 45 -11.27 3.04 2.96
C ARG A 45 -10.24 3.52 3.98
N VAL A 46 -9.00 3.70 3.55
CA VAL A 46 -7.91 4.20 4.40
C VAL A 46 -7.98 5.73 4.44
N ASP A 47 -8.31 6.28 5.60
CA ASP A 47 -8.34 7.74 5.82
C ASP A 47 -6.98 8.24 6.36
N TYR A 48 -6.27 7.42 7.16
CA TYR A 48 -4.93 7.73 7.72
C TYR A 48 -4.06 6.47 7.80
N VAL A 49 -2.74 6.66 7.73
CA VAL A 49 -1.74 5.60 7.90
C VAL A 49 -0.69 6.04 8.91
N SER A 50 -0.27 5.13 9.79
CA SER A 50 0.87 5.36 10.68
C SER A 50 2.17 5.24 9.90
N ILE A 51 3.12 6.12 10.18
CA ILE A 51 4.50 6.01 9.71
C ILE A 51 5.38 5.88 10.94
N ASP A 52 6.05 4.75 11.07
CA ASP A 52 6.86 4.43 12.26
C ASP A 52 8.28 3.95 11.87
N PRO A 53 9.26 4.06 12.80
CA PRO A 53 10.62 3.60 12.54
C PRO A 53 10.74 2.09 12.28
N GLY A 54 9.80 1.29 12.79
CA GLY A 54 9.76 -0.16 12.59
C GLY A 54 9.60 -0.54 11.12
N MET A 55 8.89 0.29 10.34
CA MET A 55 8.78 0.13 8.89
C MET A 55 10.14 0.01 8.19
N ARG A 56 11.21 0.66 8.68
CA ARG A 56 12.55 0.56 8.08
C ARG A 56 13.09 -0.87 8.13
N ALA A 57 12.79 -1.61 9.20
CA ALA A 57 13.19 -3.01 9.34
C ALA A 57 12.43 -3.90 8.34
N TRP A 58 11.12 -3.68 8.17
CA TRP A 58 10.30 -4.43 7.20
C TRP A 58 10.79 -4.29 5.76
N LEU A 59 11.35 -3.13 5.40
CA LEU A 59 11.96 -2.92 4.07
C LEU A 59 13.18 -3.81 3.81
N GLN A 60 13.78 -4.40 4.85
CA GLN A 60 14.94 -5.31 4.77
C GLN A 60 14.56 -6.80 4.95
N GLU A 61 13.36 -7.10 5.46
CA GLU A 61 12.90 -8.48 5.71
C GLU A 61 12.52 -9.22 4.41
N HIS A 62 12.98 -10.47 4.27
CA HIS A 62 12.78 -11.36 3.12
C HIS A 62 11.64 -12.34 3.36
#